data_AF-A0A6N7M5A2-F1
#
_entry.id   AF-A0A6N7M5A2-F1
#
_cell.length_a   1.000
_cell.length_b   1.000
_cell.length_c   1.000
_cell.angle_alpha   90.00
_cell.angle_beta   90.00
_cell.angle_gamma   90.00
#
_symmetry.space_group_name_H-M   'P 1'
#
loop_
_entity.id
_entity.type
_entity.pdbx_description
1 polymer ?
#
loop_
_entity_poly.entity_id
_entity_poly.type
_entity_poly.pdbx_seq_one_letter_code
_entity_poly.pdbx_strand_id
1 'polypeptide(L)'
;MKKIIIRSLLLAIVASLAAWALSLTYKNTKPIIDAYAKQQAKKARKEVLPEASEFELVNIGEQEYFIGYDERGERVGVSIKTKTRGYSGPIEMIMGFDMKGEITGLKILNQIETPGLGSKIVEDWFSKQFIKLKTEDLSFTKEYPQGKVEAITAATISSRAALEGAKELFGLYGDFLRYLKKVEILKYIRDGNYTGEGAGFIGPIRVRVTVQNHRIIKIAILKRQEVVEYWSKVREKIPQEILEKQNIDVDIVSGATYSSKGLIEAITNALEKGM
;
A
#
# COMPACT_ATOMS: atom_id res chain seq x y z
N MET A 1 -17.77 32.54 -49.13
CA MET A 1 -17.67 32.75 -47.67
C MET A 1 -18.93 32.32 -46.90
N LYS A 2 -20.14 32.84 -47.19
CA LYS A 2 -21.39 32.48 -46.46
C LYS A 2 -21.68 30.97 -46.35
N LYS A 3 -21.52 30.19 -47.42
CA LYS A 3 -21.74 28.72 -47.40
C LYS A 3 -20.76 27.98 -46.49
N ILE A 4 -19.53 28.46 -46.37
CA ILE A 4 -18.51 27.88 -45.49
C ILE A 4 -18.88 28.17 -44.05
N ILE A 5 -19.23 29.42 -43.73
CA ILE A 5 -19.67 29.84 -42.39
C ILE A 5 -20.89 29.02 -41.94
N ILE A 6 -21.91 28.86 -42.80
CA ILE A 6 -23.12 28.08 -42.48
C ILE A 6 -22.78 26.61 -42.18
N ARG A 7 -21.90 25.98 -42.98
CA ARG A 7 -21.48 24.59 -42.77
C ARG A 7 -20.69 24.43 -41.47
N SER A 8 -19.79 25.37 -41.16
CA SER A 8 -19.05 25.37 -39.91
C SER A 8 -19.96 25.54 -38.69
N LEU A 9 -20.95 26.42 -38.77
CA LEU A 9 -21.92 26.64 -37.70
C LEU A 9 -22.81 25.42 -37.47
N LEU A 10 -23.26 24.78 -38.55
CA LEU A 10 -24.06 23.57 -38.49
C LEU A 10 -23.27 22.42 -37.86
N LEU A 11 -22.00 22.25 -38.23
CA LEU A 11 -21.12 21.27 -37.61
C LEU A 11 -20.89 21.54 -36.11
N ALA A 12 -20.67 22.81 -35.74
CA ALA A 12 -20.50 23.20 -34.35
C ALA A 12 -21.74 22.89 -33.49
N ILE A 13 -22.93 23.14 -34.02
CA ILE A 13 -24.20 22.83 -33.34
C ILE A 13 -24.34 21.31 -33.16
N VAL A 14 -24.14 20.53 -34.22
CA VAL A 14 -24.26 19.05 -34.15
C VAL A 14 -23.25 18.46 -33.17
N ALA A 15 -21.99 18.91 -33.21
CA ALA A 15 -20.96 18.46 -32.28
C ALA A 15 -21.29 18.84 -30.83
N SER A 16 -21.83 20.05 -30.61
CA SER A 16 -22.25 20.51 -29.28
C SER A 16 -23.41 19.68 -28.73
N LEU A 17 -24.41 19.37 -29.57
CA LEU A 17 -25.53 18.52 -29.19
C LEU A 17 -25.07 17.09 -28.86
N ALA A 18 -24.17 16.52 -29.66
CA ALA A 18 -23.61 15.20 -29.40
C ALA A 18 -22.79 15.17 -28.10
N ALA A 19 -21.94 16.17 -27.86
CA ALA A 19 -21.16 16.29 -26.62
C ALA A 19 -22.08 16.49 -25.40
N TRP A 20 -23.16 17.25 -25.54
CA TRP A 20 -24.16 17.45 -24.48
C TRP A 20 -24.90 16.14 -24.16
N ALA A 21 -25.36 15.41 -25.17
CA ALA A 21 -26.01 14.11 -24.98
C ALA A 21 -25.09 13.07 -24.32
N LEU A 22 -23.82 13.01 -24.75
CA LEU A 22 -22.81 12.12 -24.15
C LEU A 22 -22.51 12.50 -22.70
N SER A 23 -22.38 13.80 -22.41
CA SER A 23 -22.13 14.31 -21.05
C SER A 23 -23.29 14.03 -20.10
N LEU A 24 -24.54 14.21 -20.55
CA LEU A 24 -25.74 13.89 -19.78
C LEU A 24 -25.81 12.39 -19.47
N THR A 25 -25.54 11.56 -20.48
CA THR A 25 -25.51 10.10 -20.33
C THR A 25 -24.44 9.69 -19.33
N TYR A 26 -23.22 10.20 -19.47
CA TYR A 26 -22.10 9.92 -18.56
C TYR A 26 -22.40 10.34 -17.12
N LYS A 27 -22.97 11.53 -16.90
CA LYS A 27 -23.31 12.01 -15.55
C LYS A 27 -24.33 11.13 -14.85
N ASN A 28 -25.31 10.60 -15.58
CA ASN A 28 -26.34 9.74 -15.01
C ASN A 28 -25.87 8.29 -14.80
N THR A 29 -24.97 7.78 -15.65
CA THR A 29 -24.45 6.40 -15.55
C THR A 29 -23.28 6.27 -14.58
N LYS A 30 -22.44 7.32 -14.44
CA LYS A 30 -21.28 7.33 -13.54
C LYS A 30 -21.60 6.89 -12.10
N PRO A 31 -22.61 7.42 -11.39
CA PRO A 31 -22.87 7.00 -10.00
C PRO A 31 -23.23 5.52 -9.88
N ILE A 32 -23.90 4.96 -10.89
CA ILE A 32 -24.26 3.54 -10.95
C ILE A 32 -22.97 2.71 -11.13
N ILE A 33 -22.12 3.09 -12.08
CA ILE A 33 -20.83 2.43 -12.33
C ILE A 33 -19.94 2.47 -11.08
N ASP A 34 -19.85 3.63 -10.42
CA ASP A 34 -19.06 3.81 -9.21
C ASP A 34 -19.59 2.96 -8.04
N ALA A 35 -20.92 2.86 -7.89
CA ALA A 35 -21.54 2.02 -6.88
C ALA A 35 -21.25 0.53 -7.12
N TYR A 36 -21.39 0.05 -8.37
CA TYR A 36 -21.04 -1.32 -8.75
C TYR A 36 -19.56 -1.59 -8.55
N ALA A 37 -18.67 -0.67 -8.94
CA ALA A 37 -17.23 -0.81 -8.74
C ALA A 37 -16.87 -0.91 -7.24
N LYS A 38 -17.48 -0.06 -6.39
CA LYS A 38 -17.31 -0.13 -4.93
C LYS A 38 -17.81 -1.45 -4.35
N GLN A 39 -18.95 -1.95 -4.82
CA GLN A 39 -19.51 -3.23 -4.38
C GLN A 39 -18.61 -4.40 -4.80
N GLN A 40 -18.14 -4.43 -6.05
CA GLN A 40 -17.21 -5.46 -6.53
C GLN A 40 -15.88 -5.41 -5.78
N ALA A 41 -15.35 -4.22 -5.49
CA ALA A 41 -14.15 -4.07 -4.68
C ALA A 41 -14.35 -4.57 -3.25
N LYS A 42 -15.50 -4.28 -2.62
CA LYS A 42 -15.83 -4.80 -1.28
C LYS A 42 -15.97 -6.32 -1.29
N LYS A 43 -16.64 -6.87 -2.30
CA LYS A 43 -16.80 -8.32 -2.48
C LYS A 43 -15.44 -9.00 -2.67
N ALA A 44 -14.59 -8.48 -3.55
CA ALA A 44 -13.26 -9.04 -3.79
C ALA A 44 -12.39 -9.01 -2.53
N ARG A 45 -12.44 -7.94 -1.74
CA ARG A 45 -11.74 -7.87 -0.43
C ARG A 45 -12.21 -8.94 0.54
N LYS A 46 -13.54 -9.13 0.67
CA LYS A 46 -14.11 -10.17 1.52
C LYS A 46 -13.79 -11.59 1.02
N GLU A 47 -13.68 -11.79 -0.28
CA GLU A 47 -13.27 -13.08 -0.84
C GLU A 47 -11.80 -13.40 -0.56
N VAL A 48 -10.90 -12.42 -0.64
CA VAL A 48 -9.47 -12.66 -0.37
C VAL A 48 -9.13 -12.63 1.12
N LEU A 49 -9.93 -11.98 1.96
CA LEU A 49 -9.78 -11.97 3.42
C LEU A 49 -11.13 -12.32 4.10
N PRO A 50 -11.53 -13.60 4.12
CA PRO A 50 -12.86 -14.03 4.58
C PRO A 50 -13.16 -13.72 6.05
N GLU A 51 -12.15 -13.71 6.90
CA GLU A 51 -12.29 -13.46 8.34
C GLU A 51 -12.62 -12.00 8.67
N ALA A 52 -12.34 -11.05 7.76
CA ALA A 52 -12.58 -9.63 8.00
C ALA A 52 -14.04 -9.24 7.75
N SER A 53 -14.71 -8.70 8.76
CA SER A 53 -16.06 -8.14 8.67
C SER A 53 -16.03 -6.69 8.16
N GLU A 54 -15.01 -5.94 8.55
CA GLU A 54 -14.82 -4.54 8.15
C GLU A 54 -13.42 -4.31 7.57
N PHE A 55 -13.31 -3.26 6.76
CA PHE A 55 -12.06 -2.87 6.12
C PHE A 55 -11.81 -1.38 6.29
N GLU A 56 -10.64 -1.03 6.79
CA GLU A 56 -10.16 0.34 6.93
C GLU A 56 -9.10 0.63 5.87
N LEU A 57 -9.23 1.76 5.17
CA LEU A 57 -8.26 2.20 4.18
C LEU A 57 -7.13 2.97 4.89
N VAL A 58 -5.90 2.52 4.69
CA VAL A 58 -4.68 3.20 5.09
C VAL A 58 -3.79 3.41 3.86
N ASN A 59 -3.31 4.64 3.70
CA ASN A 59 -2.38 4.99 2.62
C ASN A 59 -0.95 5.01 3.17
N ILE A 60 -0.08 4.17 2.61
CA ILE A 60 1.35 4.17 2.91
C ILE A 60 2.08 4.59 1.64
N GLY A 61 2.46 5.87 1.58
CA GLY A 61 2.91 6.48 0.33
C GLY A 61 1.77 6.59 -0.67
N GLU A 62 2.01 6.14 -1.90
CA GLU A 62 0.99 6.08 -2.97
C GLU A 62 0.19 4.77 -2.98
N GLN A 63 0.54 3.82 -2.12
CA GLN A 63 -0.08 2.50 -2.09
C GLN A 63 -1.23 2.46 -1.06
N GLU A 64 -2.38 1.97 -1.52
CA GLU A 64 -3.55 1.72 -0.69
C GLU A 64 -3.47 0.34 -0.02
N TYR A 65 -3.71 0.30 1.28
CA TYR A 65 -3.83 -0.90 2.10
C TYR A 65 -5.22 -0.95 2.73
N PHE A 66 -5.88 -2.10 2.67
CA PHE A 66 -7.19 -2.29 3.31
C PHE A 66 -7.04 -3.27 4.47
N ILE A 67 -6.93 -2.72 5.68
CA ILE A 67 -6.77 -3.49 6.93
C ILE A 67 -8.11 -4.13 7.27
N GLY A 68 -8.12 -5.44 7.48
CA GLY A 68 -9.32 -6.19 7.83
C GLY A 68 -9.46 -6.38 9.34
N TYR A 69 -10.68 -6.15 9.84
CA TYR A 69 -11.05 -6.37 11.24
C TYR A 69 -12.22 -7.35 11.34
N ASP A 70 -12.20 -8.22 12.35
CA ASP A 70 -13.31 -9.13 12.65
C ASP A 70 -14.48 -8.42 13.37
N GLU A 71 -15.52 -9.17 13.74
CA GLU A 71 -16.67 -8.64 14.48
C GLU A 71 -16.33 -8.16 15.90
N ARG A 72 -15.16 -8.54 16.44
CA ARG A 72 -14.67 -8.12 17.76
C ARG A 72 -13.80 -6.87 17.68
N GLY A 73 -13.52 -6.38 16.46
CA GLY A 73 -12.60 -5.27 16.23
C GLY A 73 -11.13 -5.68 16.28
N GLU A 74 -10.82 -6.98 16.26
CA GLU A 74 -9.45 -7.48 16.20
C GLU A 74 -8.96 -7.49 14.74
N ARG A 75 -7.70 -7.09 14.54
CA ARG A 75 -7.09 -7.08 13.21
C ARG A 75 -6.77 -8.50 12.78
N VAL A 76 -7.38 -8.95 11.69
CA VAL A 76 -7.18 -10.31 11.14
C VAL A 76 -6.21 -10.36 9.97
N GLY A 77 -5.99 -9.23 9.29
CA GLY A 77 -5.07 -9.18 8.16
C GLY A 77 -5.14 -7.90 7.34
N VAL A 78 -4.64 -7.96 6.12
CA VAL A 78 -4.65 -6.84 5.16
C VAL A 78 -4.93 -7.36 3.75
N SER A 79 -5.67 -6.58 2.96
CA SER A 79 -5.82 -6.82 1.53
C SER A 79 -5.15 -5.70 0.73
N ILE A 80 -4.34 -6.09 -0.24
CA ILE A 80 -3.46 -5.21 -1.00
C ILE A 80 -3.71 -5.46 -2.48
N LYS A 81 -3.75 -4.38 -3.27
CA LYS A 81 -3.87 -4.46 -4.73
C LYS A 81 -2.53 -4.16 -5.39
N THR A 82 -2.24 -4.86 -6.48
CA THR A 82 -1.15 -4.51 -7.39
C THR A 82 -1.59 -4.62 -8.85
N LYS A 83 -0.77 -4.06 -9.73
CA LYS A 83 -0.94 -4.09 -11.18
C LYS A 83 0.36 -4.50 -11.84
N THR A 84 0.36 -5.64 -12.52
CA THR A 84 1.51 -6.12 -13.30
C THR A 84 1.24 -6.10 -14.79
N ARG A 85 2.28 -6.20 -15.60
CA ARG A 85 2.16 -6.25 -17.06
C ARG A 85 2.08 -7.70 -17.54
N GLY A 86 0.93 -8.09 -18.07
CA GLY A 86 0.70 -9.34 -18.78
C GLY A 86 1.15 -9.29 -20.24
N TYR A 87 0.69 -10.26 -21.03
CA TYR A 87 1.00 -10.37 -22.45
C TYR A 87 0.29 -9.31 -23.28
N SER A 88 -1.03 -9.20 -23.11
CA SER A 88 -1.89 -8.29 -23.88
C SER A 88 -2.05 -6.94 -23.19
N GLY A 89 -1.91 -6.89 -21.87
CA GLY A 89 -2.02 -5.64 -21.13
C GLY A 89 -1.85 -5.82 -19.63
N PRO A 90 -2.28 -4.84 -18.82
CA PRO A 90 -2.13 -4.94 -17.40
C PRO A 90 -3.07 -5.98 -16.78
N ILE A 91 -2.57 -6.64 -15.73
CA ILE A 91 -3.32 -7.55 -14.87
C ILE A 91 -3.40 -6.88 -13.49
N GLU A 92 -4.61 -6.52 -13.08
CA GLU A 92 -4.88 -5.97 -11.76
C GLU A 92 -5.35 -7.10 -10.85
N MET A 93 -4.67 -7.27 -9.72
CA MET A 93 -4.94 -8.33 -8.78
C MET A 93 -5.01 -7.80 -7.35
N ILE A 94 -5.76 -8.51 -6.52
CA ILE A 94 -5.85 -8.27 -5.09
C ILE A 94 -5.49 -9.55 -4.35
N MET A 95 -4.76 -9.41 -3.25
CA MET A 95 -4.39 -10.52 -2.38
C MET A 95 -4.64 -10.15 -0.93
N GLY A 96 -5.14 -11.11 -0.17
CA GLY A 96 -5.30 -11.05 1.28
C GLY A 96 -4.14 -11.75 1.97
N PHE A 97 -3.61 -11.12 3.01
CA PHE A 97 -2.65 -11.70 3.94
C PHE A 97 -3.26 -11.71 5.33
N ASP A 98 -3.09 -12.80 6.08
CA ASP A 98 -3.33 -12.79 7.52
C ASP A 98 -2.21 -12.06 8.28
N MET A 99 -2.35 -11.89 9.59
CA MET A 99 -1.32 -11.26 10.42
C MET A 99 -0.02 -12.08 10.56
N LYS A 100 -0.01 -13.34 10.12
CA LYS A 100 1.17 -14.22 10.13
C LYS A 100 1.93 -14.18 8.80
N GLY A 101 1.37 -13.51 7.79
CA GLY A 101 1.92 -13.43 6.43
C GLY A 101 1.54 -14.61 5.53
N GLU A 102 0.54 -15.40 5.90
CA GLU A 102 -0.05 -16.41 5.04
C GLU A 102 -1.04 -15.78 4.05
N ILE A 103 -1.00 -16.23 2.80
CA ILE A 103 -1.98 -15.81 1.79
C ILE A 103 -3.33 -16.46 2.11
N THR A 104 -4.33 -15.63 2.38
CA THR A 104 -5.72 -16.05 2.63
C THR A 104 -6.53 -16.17 1.34
N GLY A 105 -6.15 -15.41 0.30
CA GLY A 105 -6.72 -15.52 -1.03
C GLY A 105 -6.06 -14.59 -2.05
N LEU A 106 -6.17 -14.95 -3.33
CA LEU A 106 -5.78 -14.13 -4.47
C LEU A 106 -6.95 -14.04 -5.44
N LYS A 107 -7.16 -12.87 -6.04
CA LYS A 107 -8.18 -12.66 -7.06
C LYS A 107 -7.69 -11.69 -8.13
N ILE A 108 -7.90 -12.06 -9.39
CA ILE A 108 -7.70 -11.16 -10.52
C ILE A 108 -8.95 -10.28 -10.65
N LEU A 109 -8.77 -8.96 -10.55
CA LEU A 109 -9.84 -7.97 -10.64
C LEU A 109 -10.13 -7.58 -12.09
N ASN A 110 -9.07 -7.36 -12.87
CA ASN A 110 -9.17 -6.91 -14.25
C ASN A 110 -7.99 -7.42 -15.08
N GLN A 111 -8.25 -7.83 -16.32
CA GLN A 111 -7.25 -8.33 -17.26
C GLN A 111 -7.79 -8.26 -18.70
N ILE A 112 -6.89 -8.18 -19.67
CA ILE A 112 -7.23 -8.15 -21.11
C ILE A 112 -6.45 -9.20 -21.92
N GLU A 113 -6.01 -10.27 -21.27
CA GLU A 113 -5.25 -11.34 -21.89
C GLU A 113 -6.07 -12.12 -22.92
N THR A 114 -5.38 -12.85 -23.80
CA THR A 114 -6.00 -13.62 -24.88
C THR A 114 -7.06 -14.60 -24.34
N PRO A 115 -8.33 -14.50 -24.80
CA PRO A 115 -9.41 -15.40 -24.38
C PRO A 115 -9.06 -16.88 -24.61
N GLY A 116 -9.32 -17.73 -23.61
CA GLY A 116 -9.09 -19.18 -23.69
C GLY A 116 -7.63 -19.61 -23.44
N LEU A 117 -6.70 -18.65 -23.34
CA LEU A 117 -5.29 -18.85 -23.02
C LEU A 117 -4.95 -18.14 -21.71
N GLY A 118 -4.49 -16.88 -21.81
CA GLY A 118 -4.08 -16.09 -20.66
C GLY A 118 -5.22 -15.69 -19.73
N SER A 119 -6.46 -15.62 -20.23
CA SER A 119 -7.63 -15.31 -19.41
C SER A 119 -7.91 -16.34 -18.31
N LYS A 120 -7.34 -17.54 -18.42
CA LYS A 120 -7.47 -18.62 -17.44
C LYS A 120 -6.85 -18.29 -16.08
N ILE A 121 -6.04 -17.22 -15.97
CA ILE A 121 -5.53 -16.72 -14.68
C ILE A 121 -6.65 -16.28 -13.73
N VAL A 122 -7.85 -16.00 -14.26
CA VAL A 122 -9.05 -15.63 -13.47
C VAL A 122 -9.72 -16.86 -12.85
N GLU A 123 -9.38 -18.08 -13.30
CA GLU A 123 -10.02 -19.30 -12.83
C GLU A 123 -9.62 -19.64 -11.39
N ASP A 124 -10.59 -20.20 -10.66
CA ASP A 124 -10.46 -20.56 -9.25
C ASP A 124 -9.27 -21.48 -8.97
N TRP A 125 -9.05 -22.49 -9.82
CA TRP A 125 -7.98 -23.46 -9.60
C TRP A 125 -6.62 -22.78 -9.60
N PHE A 126 -6.40 -21.78 -10.48
CA PHE A 126 -5.12 -21.08 -10.60
C PHE A 126 -4.87 -20.19 -9.38
N SER A 127 -5.89 -19.43 -8.97
CA SER A 127 -5.79 -18.52 -7.83
C SER A 127 -5.64 -19.24 -6.49
N LYS A 128 -6.27 -20.43 -6.34
CA LYS A 128 -6.19 -21.24 -5.11
C LYS A 128 -4.80 -21.82 -4.85
N GLN A 129 -3.95 -21.95 -5.87
CA GLN A 129 -2.58 -22.43 -5.72
C GLN A 129 -1.73 -21.53 -4.84
N PHE A 130 -2.06 -20.23 -4.76
CA PHE A 130 -1.33 -19.24 -3.99
C PHE A 130 -1.66 -19.25 -2.50
N ILE A 131 -2.80 -19.84 -2.11
CA ILE A 131 -3.26 -19.87 -0.72
C ILE A 131 -2.27 -20.65 0.14
N LYS A 132 -1.90 -20.09 1.31
CA LYS A 132 -0.90 -20.65 2.25
C LYS A 132 0.52 -20.82 1.69
N LEU A 133 0.82 -20.29 0.50
CA LEU A 133 2.20 -20.19 0.04
C LEU A 133 2.94 -19.10 0.80
N LYS A 134 4.25 -19.29 0.95
CA LYS A 134 5.18 -18.28 1.45
C LYS A 134 5.96 -17.64 0.32
N THR A 135 6.64 -16.53 0.59
CA THR A 135 7.48 -15.83 -0.39
C THR A 135 8.50 -16.78 -1.07
N GLU A 136 9.08 -17.72 -0.31
CA GLU A 136 10.06 -18.67 -0.82
C GLU A 136 9.45 -19.71 -1.77
N ASP A 137 8.14 -19.98 -1.62
CA ASP A 137 7.40 -20.92 -2.47
C ASP A 137 7.01 -20.31 -3.84
N LEU A 138 7.09 -18.98 -3.98
CA LEU A 138 6.76 -18.26 -5.21
C LEU A 138 7.92 -18.33 -6.21
N SER A 139 8.14 -19.48 -6.84
CA SER A 139 9.07 -19.61 -7.97
C SER A 139 8.48 -20.44 -9.10
N PHE A 140 8.87 -20.13 -10.34
CA PHE A 140 8.64 -20.99 -11.50
C PHE A 140 9.94 -21.68 -11.86
N THR A 141 9.93 -23.00 -12.03
CA THR A 141 11.03 -23.73 -12.66
C THR A 141 10.51 -24.54 -13.84
N LYS A 142 11.31 -24.57 -14.90
CA LYS A 142 10.94 -24.81 -16.32
C LYS A 142 10.12 -26.07 -16.64
N GLU A 143 10.01 -27.04 -15.74
CA GLU A 143 9.20 -28.27 -15.88
C GLU A 143 8.74 -28.82 -14.50
N TYR A 144 8.84 -28.03 -13.43
CA TYR A 144 8.71 -28.35 -11.98
C TYR A 144 9.75 -29.29 -11.36
N PRO A 145 10.66 -28.75 -10.51
CA PRO A 145 11.04 -29.49 -9.30
C PRO A 145 11.24 -28.65 -8.01
N GLN A 146 10.94 -27.34 -7.98
CA GLN A 146 11.11 -26.51 -6.76
C GLN A 146 10.08 -25.37 -6.57
N GLY A 147 9.02 -25.26 -7.40
CA GLY A 147 7.97 -24.23 -7.26
C GLY A 147 6.58 -24.86 -7.07
N LYS A 148 5.66 -24.22 -6.32
CA LYS A 148 4.34 -24.81 -5.98
C LYS A 148 3.15 -24.35 -6.84
N VAL A 149 3.34 -23.36 -7.72
CA VAL A 149 2.26 -22.80 -8.54
C VAL A 149 2.37 -23.31 -9.96
N GLU A 150 1.38 -24.05 -10.46
CA GLU A 150 1.21 -24.53 -11.84
C GLU A 150 0.95 -23.37 -12.82
N ALA A 151 1.75 -23.30 -13.89
CA ALA A 151 1.56 -22.34 -14.98
C ALA A 151 0.53 -22.85 -16.00
N ILE A 152 -0.22 -21.92 -16.60
CA ILE A 152 -1.24 -22.25 -17.59
C ILE A 152 -0.55 -22.60 -18.91
N THR A 153 -0.86 -23.79 -19.44
CA THR A 153 -0.33 -24.26 -20.73
C THR A 153 -0.59 -23.23 -21.84
N ALA A 154 0.46 -22.93 -22.62
CA ALA A 154 0.45 -21.93 -23.69
C ALA A 154 0.14 -20.48 -23.25
N ALA A 155 0.09 -20.20 -21.94
CA ALA A 155 -0.09 -18.86 -21.37
C ALA A 155 0.98 -18.53 -20.33
N THR A 156 2.24 -18.82 -20.67
CA THR A 156 3.40 -18.64 -19.79
C THR A 156 3.62 -17.19 -19.38
N ILE A 157 3.39 -16.22 -20.28
CA ILE A 157 3.60 -14.80 -19.99
C ILE A 157 2.58 -14.29 -18.98
N SER A 158 1.29 -14.59 -19.19
CA SER A 158 0.21 -14.25 -18.25
C SER A 158 0.41 -14.91 -16.88
N SER A 159 0.80 -16.18 -16.87
CA SER A 159 1.09 -16.93 -15.62
C SER A 159 2.27 -16.32 -14.85
N ARG A 160 3.32 -15.89 -15.57
CA ARG A 160 4.47 -15.18 -14.99
C ARG A 160 4.09 -13.84 -14.39
N ALA A 161 3.30 -13.04 -15.11
CA ALA A 161 2.83 -11.76 -14.63
C ALA A 161 1.99 -11.88 -13.34
N ALA A 162 1.19 -12.95 -13.23
CA ALA A 162 0.43 -13.25 -12.01
C ALA A 162 1.35 -13.59 -10.82
N LEU A 163 2.38 -14.42 -11.02
CA LEU A 163 3.35 -14.73 -9.97
C LEU A 163 4.18 -13.52 -9.56
N GLU A 164 4.63 -12.71 -10.52
CA GLU A 164 5.38 -11.49 -10.25
C GLU A 164 4.55 -10.51 -9.42
N GLY A 165 3.25 -10.39 -9.71
CA GLY A 165 2.35 -9.58 -8.89
C GLY A 165 2.18 -10.16 -7.48
N ALA A 166 2.07 -11.48 -7.34
CA ALA A 166 2.06 -12.12 -6.03
C ALA A 166 3.34 -11.83 -5.22
N LYS A 167 4.52 -11.81 -5.86
CA LYS A 167 5.78 -11.45 -5.20
C LYS A 167 5.82 -9.99 -4.77
N GLU A 168 5.38 -9.10 -5.63
CA GLU A 168 5.30 -7.68 -5.32
C GLU A 168 4.38 -7.45 -4.11
N LEU A 169 3.25 -8.14 -4.06
CA LEU A 169 2.32 -8.09 -2.93
C LEU A 169 2.94 -8.55 -1.61
N PHE A 170 3.83 -9.55 -1.62
CA PHE A 170 4.61 -9.91 -0.42
C PHE A 170 5.55 -8.78 0.03
N GLY A 171 6.19 -8.09 -0.93
CA GLY A 171 6.99 -6.90 -0.64
C GLY A 171 6.17 -5.82 0.05
N LEU A 172 5.00 -5.51 -0.50
CA LEU A 172 4.04 -4.56 0.07
C LEU A 172 3.54 -5.00 1.45
N TYR A 173 3.30 -6.30 1.66
CA TYR A 173 2.97 -6.83 2.99
C TYR A 173 4.11 -6.59 4.00
N GLY A 174 5.37 -6.73 3.60
CA GLY A 174 6.51 -6.37 4.43
C GLY A 174 6.55 -4.89 4.80
N ASP A 175 6.20 -4.00 3.86
CA ASP A 175 6.09 -2.56 4.12
C ASP A 175 4.93 -2.24 5.07
N PHE A 176 3.80 -2.94 4.94
CA PHE A 176 2.68 -2.87 5.89
C PHE A 176 3.08 -3.27 7.31
N LEU A 177 3.80 -4.38 7.47
CA LEU A 177 4.31 -4.81 8.78
C LEU A 177 5.26 -3.76 9.39
N ARG A 178 6.13 -3.14 8.57
CA ARG A 178 7.01 -2.07 9.00
C ARG A 178 6.22 -0.84 9.45
N TYR A 179 5.15 -0.49 8.74
CA TYR A 179 4.24 0.58 9.13
C TYR A 179 3.56 0.28 10.48
N LEU A 180 3.00 -0.92 10.65
CA LEU A 180 2.38 -1.30 11.92
C LEU A 180 3.37 -1.23 13.09
N LYS A 181 4.61 -1.70 12.88
CA LYS A 181 5.66 -1.59 13.90
C LYS A 181 5.89 -0.13 14.32
N LYS A 182 5.88 0.82 13.38
CA LYS A 182 6.04 2.25 13.69
C LYS A 182 4.84 2.85 14.43
N VAL A 183 3.63 2.49 14.00
CA VAL A 183 2.39 3.04 14.57
C VAL A 183 2.13 2.50 15.98
N GLU A 184 2.47 1.23 16.21
CA GLU A 184 2.12 0.53 17.45
C GLU A 184 3.32 0.32 18.38
N ILE A 185 4.48 0.91 18.07
CA ILE A 185 5.74 0.68 18.79
C ILE A 185 5.58 0.86 20.30
N LEU A 186 4.77 1.84 20.73
CA LEU A 186 4.61 2.20 22.13
C LEU A 186 3.84 1.16 22.96
N LYS A 187 3.00 0.32 22.33
CA LYS A 187 2.25 -0.74 23.02
C LYS A 187 3.18 -1.76 23.70
N TYR A 188 4.41 -1.90 23.19
CA TYR A 188 5.37 -2.90 23.64
C TYR A 188 6.51 -2.30 24.48
N ILE A 189 6.52 -0.98 24.68
CA ILE A 189 7.61 -0.31 25.39
C ILE A 189 7.23 -0.10 26.84
N ARG A 190 8.15 -0.46 27.74
CA ARG A 190 8.00 -0.23 29.18
C ARG A 190 8.24 1.24 29.53
N ASP A 191 7.77 1.62 30.71
CA ASP A 191 8.04 2.96 31.24
C ASP A 191 9.54 3.11 31.53
N GLY A 192 10.12 4.23 31.07
CA GLY A 192 11.55 4.41 31.16
C GLY A 192 12.10 5.60 30.38
N ASN A 193 13.41 5.79 30.52
CA ASN A 193 14.18 6.78 29.78
C ASN A 193 15.17 6.04 28.87
N TYR A 194 14.98 6.20 27.57
CA TYR A 194 15.78 5.51 26.56
C TYR A 194 16.62 6.49 25.78
N THR A 195 17.87 6.11 25.49
CA THR A 195 18.77 6.92 24.69
C THR A 195 19.04 6.24 23.35
N GLY A 196 18.92 7.01 22.28
CA GLY A 196 19.15 6.54 20.92
C GLY A 196 20.05 7.49 20.15
N GLU A 197 20.67 6.95 19.12
CA GLU A 197 21.56 7.67 18.21
C GLU A 197 21.15 7.36 16.78
N GLY A 198 21.18 8.35 15.89
CA GLY A 198 20.89 8.21 14.47
C GLY A 198 21.84 9.06 13.63
N ALA A 199 22.01 8.68 12.37
CA ALA A 199 22.96 9.31 11.47
C ALA A 199 22.37 10.59 10.86
N GLY A 200 22.85 11.74 11.33
CA GLY A 200 22.49 13.05 10.79
C GLY A 200 23.25 13.41 9.50
N PHE A 201 23.05 14.64 9.00
CA PHE A 201 23.71 15.11 7.79
C PHE A 201 25.22 15.34 7.97
N ILE A 202 25.64 15.92 9.11
CA ILE A 202 27.06 16.17 9.41
C ILE A 202 27.60 15.17 10.43
N GLY A 203 26.78 14.77 11.41
CA GLY A 203 27.21 13.83 12.43
C GLY A 203 26.06 13.24 13.23
N PRO A 204 26.36 12.46 14.29
CA PRO A 204 25.34 11.73 15.01
C PRO A 204 24.42 12.67 15.80
N ILE A 205 23.12 12.36 15.73
CA ILE A 205 22.08 12.97 16.56
C ILE A 205 21.80 12.00 17.70
N ARG A 206 21.95 12.45 18.96
CA ARG A 206 21.57 11.68 20.14
C ARG A 206 20.34 12.27 20.79
N VAL A 207 19.39 11.42 21.15
CA VAL A 207 18.17 11.79 21.85
C VAL A 207 17.97 10.96 23.10
N ARG A 208 17.19 11.50 24.04
CA ARG A 208 16.58 10.77 25.15
C ARG A 208 15.07 10.85 24.99
N VAL A 209 14.42 9.70 24.98
CA VAL A 209 12.97 9.57 24.90
C VAL A 209 12.48 9.04 26.25
N THR A 210 11.50 9.72 26.84
CA THR A 210 10.85 9.27 28.07
C THR A 210 9.48 8.71 27.72
N VAL A 211 9.24 7.48 28.15
CA VAL A 211 7.96 6.78 27.96
C VAL A 211 7.33 6.54 29.32
N GLN A 212 6.03 6.82 29.42
CA GLN A 212 5.21 6.54 30.60
C GLN A 212 3.80 6.13 30.17
N ASN A 213 3.27 5.05 30.76
CA ASN A 213 1.97 4.47 30.43
C ASN A 213 1.78 4.25 28.92
N HIS A 214 2.78 3.67 28.25
CA HIS A 214 2.79 3.46 26.79
C HIS A 214 2.65 4.76 25.97
N ARG A 215 3.05 5.91 26.51
CA ARG A 215 3.03 7.21 25.82
C ARG A 215 4.39 7.90 25.91
N ILE A 216 4.78 8.56 24.83
CA ILE A 216 5.97 9.42 24.83
C ILE A 216 5.60 10.71 25.54
N ILE A 217 6.22 10.95 26.70
CA ILE A 217 6.00 12.18 27.47
C ILE A 217 7.00 13.27 27.11
N LYS A 218 8.19 12.89 26.64
CA LYS A 218 9.29 13.82 26.38
C LYS A 218 10.30 13.27 25.39
N ILE A 219 10.77 14.13 24.49
CA ILE A 219 11.89 13.87 23.61
C ILE A 219 12.91 15.00 23.85
N ALA A 220 14.11 14.64 24.30
CA ALA A 220 15.20 15.59 24.58
C ALA A 220 16.39 15.31 23.66
N ILE A 221 16.80 16.31 22.89
CA ILE A 221 18.00 16.22 22.05
C ILE A 221 19.23 16.43 22.95
N LEU A 222 20.09 15.42 23.04
CA LEU A 222 21.29 15.43 23.89
C LEU A 222 22.54 15.91 23.15
N LYS A 223 22.72 15.46 21.90
CA LYS A 223 23.86 15.80 21.06
C LYS A 223 23.39 15.96 19.62
N ARG A 224 23.95 16.93 18.91
CA ARG A 224 23.72 17.12 17.47
C ARG A 224 24.97 17.67 16.80
N GLN A 225 25.14 17.34 15.54
CA GLN A 225 26.10 17.97 14.63
C GLN A 225 25.38 18.16 13.30
N GLU A 226 24.81 19.36 13.11
CA GLU A 226 23.85 19.66 12.04
C GLU A 226 23.97 21.12 11.59
N VAL A 227 23.52 21.40 10.37
CA VAL A 227 23.47 22.77 9.83
C VAL A 227 22.29 23.51 10.48
N VAL A 228 22.57 24.64 11.13
CA VAL A 228 21.58 25.38 11.97
C VAL A 228 20.30 25.73 11.22
N GLU A 229 20.44 26.17 9.97
CA GLU A 229 19.32 26.62 9.13
C GLU A 229 18.31 25.50 8.87
N TYR A 230 18.79 24.32 8.47
CA TYR A 230 17.93 23.16 8.20
C TYR A 230 17.44 22.49 9.49
N TRP A 231 18.26 22.50 10.55
CA TRP A 231 17.96 21.83 11.82
C TRP A 231 16.81 22.46 12.61
N SER A 232 16.64 23.78 12.52
CA SER A 232 15.66 24.51 13.32
C SER A 232 14.22 24.04 13.04
N LYS A 233 13.90 23.76 11.78
CA LYS A 233 12.60 23.19 11.40
C LYS A 233 12.44 21.74 11.85
N VAL A 234 13.50 20.94 11.70
CA VAL A 234 13.51 19.50 12.03
C VAL A 234 13.30 19.26 13.53
N ARG A 235 14.03 19.97 14.38
CA ARG A 235 14.00 19.79 15.85
C ARG A 235 12.67 20.20 16.48
N GLU A 236 11.88 21.03 15.79
CA GLU A 236 10.59 21.52 16.26
C GLU A 236 9.47 20.63 15.71
N LYS A 237 9.40 20.48 14.38
CA LYS A 237 8.30 19.75 13.72
C LYS A 237 8.27 18.27 14.09
N ILE A 238 9.39 17.55 14.01
CA ILE A 238 9.40 16.09 14.17
C ILE A 238 9.04 15.67 15.60
N PRO A 239 9.69 16.19 16.67
CA PRO A 239 9.31 15.81 18.03
C PRO A 239 7.88 16.21 18.40
N GLN A 240 7.42 17.37 17.92
CA GLN A 240 6.05 17.81 18.14
C GLN A 240 5.05 16.82 17.50
N GLU A 241 5.25 16.47 16.23
CA GLU A 241 4.37 15.55 15.52
C GLU A 241 4.35 14.16 16.16
N ILE A 242 5.51 13.66 16.63
CA ILE A 242 5.60 12.38 17.36
C ILE A 242 4.86 12.46 18.71
N LEU A 243 4.98 13.57 19.44
CA LEU A 243 4.27 13.77 20.72
C LEU A 243 2.76 13.91 20.52
N GLU A 244 2.32 14.49 19.40
CA GLU A 244 0.89 14.63 19.07
C GLU A 244 0.30 13.29 18.59
N LYS A 245 0.94 12.64 17.62
CA LYS A 245 0.47 11.37 17.02
C LYS A 245 0.71 10.16 17.91
N GLN A 246 1.65 10.24 18.86
CA GLN A 246 2.08 9.13 19.70
C GLN A 246 2.53 7.90 18.90
N ASN A 247 3.17 8.15 17.75
CA ASN A 247 3.85 7.14 16.96
C ASN A 247 5.02 7.76 16.18
N ILE A 248 5.83 6.92 15.54
CA ILE A 248 7.03 7.35 14.81
C ILE A 248 6.84 7.39 13.29
N ASP A 249 5.61 7.30 12.79
CA ASP A 249 5.27 7.47 11.38
C ASP A 249 5.00 8.96 11.08
N VAL A 250 6.10 9.69 10.90
CA VAL A 250 6.10 11.15 10.71
C VAL A 250 6.88 11.54 9.46
N ASP A 251 6.44 12.63 8.84
CA ASP A 251 7.01 13.10 7.59
C ASP A 251 8.38 13.77 7.78
N ILE A 252 9.24 13.61 6.78
CA ILE A 252 10.49 14.36 6.71
C ILE A 252 10.22 15.84 6.42
N VAL A 253 11.12 16.71 6.88
CA VAL A 253 11.06 18.14 6.56
C VAL A 253 11.70 18.39 5.20
N SER A 254 10.97 19.04 4.29
CA SER A 254 11.47 19.43 2.97
C SER A 254 12.76 20.27 3.09
N GLY A 255 13.78 19.89 2.33
CA GLY A 255 15.12 20.52 2.38
C GLY A 255 16.03 20.04 3.52
N ALA A 256 15.55 19.17 4.42
CA ALA A 256 16.31 18.63 5.54
C ALA A 256 16.18 17.11 5.67
N THR A 257 16.24 16.40 4.54
CA THR A 257 15.97 14.95 4.44
C THR A 257 16.87 14.11 5.36
N TYR A 258 18.19 14.34 5.32
CA TYR A 258 19.15 13.56 6.11
C TYR A 258 19.00 13.81 7.61
N SER A 259 18.92 15.07 8.03
CA SER A 259 18.71 15.44 9.43
C SER A 259 17.37 14.93 9.97
N SER A 260 16.31 14.95 9.13
CA SER A 260 14.99 14.40 9.48
C SER A 260 15.06 12.90 9.72
N LYS A 261 15.65 12.16 8.76
CA LYS A 261 15.84 10.70 8.89
C LYS A 261 16.69 10.35 10.10
N GLY A 262 17.80 11.07 10.33
CA GLY A 262 18.69 10.83 11.47
C GLY A 262 18.01 11.09 12.82
N LEU A 263 17.15 12.10 12.93
CA LEU A 263 16.38 12.34 14.15
C LEU A 263 15.31 11.25 14.39
N ILE A 264 14.56 10.87 13.35
CA ILE A 264 13.57 9.79 13.42
C ILE A 264 14.25 8.47 13.80
N GLU A 265 15.40 8.17 13.19
CA GLU A 265 16.23 7.01 13.51
C GLU A 265 16.70 7.04 14.96
N ALA A 266 17.22 8.18 15.45
CA ALA A 266 17.64 8.31 16.84
C ALA A 266 16.51 8.05 17.83
N ILE A 267 15.29 8.52 17.53
CA ILE A 267 14.11 8.28 18.35
C ILE A 267 13.69 6.81 18.28
N THR A 268 13.70 6.22 17.08
CA THR A 268 13.37 4.81 16.86
C THR A 268 14.33 3.91 17.63
N ASN A 269 15.65 4.14 17.51
CA ASN A 269 16.68 3.40 18.22
C ASN A 269 16.60 3.58 19.74
N ALA A 270 16.08 4.70 20.24
CA ALA A 270 15.80 4.87 21.66
C ALA A 270 14.63 3.96 22.06
N LEU A 271 13.51 4.05 21.35
CA LEU A 271 12.30 3.29 21.63
C LEU A 271 12.50 1.77 21.54
N GLU A 272 13.29 1.30 20.58
CA GLU A 272 13.61 -0.13 20.43
C GLU A 272 14.37 -0.71 21.64
N LYS A 273 15.11 0.10 22.40
CA LYS A 273 15.78 -0.35 23.64
C LYS A 273 14.81 -0.55 24.81
N GLY A 274 13.56 -0.09 24.67
CA GLY A 274 12.52 -0.22 25.68
C GLY A 274 11.54 -1.36 25.43
N MET A 275 11.67 -2.06 24.31
CA MET A 275 10.89 -3.25 23.95
C MET A 275 11.33 -4.48 24.75
#